data_AF-A0A945A4Z8-F1
#
_entry.id   AF-A0A945A4Z8-F1
#
_cell.length_a   1.000
_cell.length_b   1.000
_cell.length_c   1.000
_cell.angle_alpha   90.00
_cell.angle_beta   90.00
_cell.angle_gamma   90.00
#
_symmetry.space_group_name_H-M   'P 1'
#
loop_
_entity.id
_entity.type
_entity.pdbx_description
1 polymer ?
#
loop_
_entity_poly.entity_id
_entity_poly.type
_entity_poly.pdbx_seq_one_letter_code
_entity_poly.pdbx_strand_id
1 'polypeptide(L)'
;MFGTTGWLRFEANDEIKKWATAAQKFASGAAQNPALKEKWLQCEGTWYVGVDVLPSDEDGRFEGIELAGPASELIQSVATKPLHPAQVSILYPGYPKPRQGETKAGF
;
A
#
# COMPACT_ATOMS: atom_id res chain seq x y z
N MET A 1 22.17 -2.35 -0.90
CA MET A 1 21.92 -0.91 -0.67
C MET A 1 21.66 -0.29 -2.03
N PHE A 2 20.54 0.41 -2.22
CA PHE A 2 20.15 0.94 -3.53
C PHE A 2 20.94 2.22 -3.84
N GLY A 3 21.89 2.14 -4.77
CA GLY A 3 22.74 3.27 -5.15
C GLY A 3 23.55 3.87 -3.99
N THR A 4 24.08 5.08 -4.21
CA THR A 4 24.81 5.86 -3.18
C THR A 4 23.87 6.58 -2.20
N THR A 5 22.60 6.70 -2.54
CA THR A 5 21.61 7.50 -1.80
C THR A 5 20.67 6.68 -0.93
N GLY A 6 20.67 5.35 -1.07
CA GLY A 6 19.73 4.45 -0.38
C GLY A 6 18.33 4.42 -0.99
N TRP A 7 18.09 5.13 -2.10
CA TRP A 7 16.81 5.14 -2.83
C TRP A 7 17.03 5.14 -4.35
N LEU A 8 16.03 4.66 -5.09
CA LEU A 8 16.00 4.68 -6.55
C LEU A 8 14.66 5.24 -7.01
N ARG A 9 14.67 6.07 -8.06
CA ARG A 9 13.47 6.55 -8.74
C ARG A 9 13.33 5.86 -10.08
N PHE A 10 12.14 5.35 -10.35
CA PHE A 10 11.78 4.75 -11.63
C PHE A 10 11.08 5.77 -12.52
N GLU A 11 11.27 5.62 -13.83
CA GLU A 11 10.43 6.32 -14.82
C GLU A 11 9.00 5.78 -14.80
N ALA A 12 8.07 6.54 -15.37
CA ALA A 12 6.70 6.07 -15.54
C ALA A 12 6.68 4.78 -16.37
N ASN A 13 5.96 3.77 -15.88
CA ASN A 13 5.87 2.45 -16.51
C ASN A 13 4.41 2.01 -16.59
N ASP A 14 3.99 1.56 -17.77
CA ASP A 14 2.59 1.24 -18.04
C ASP A 14 2.10 -0.01 -17.30
N GLU A 15 2.96 -1.01 -17.07
CA GLU A 15 2.59 -2.22 -16.31
C GLU A 15 2.35 -1.88 -14.84
N ILE A 16 3.25 -1.09 -14.23
CA ILE A 16 3.04 -0.58 -12.86
C ILE A 16 1.75 0.24 -12.78
N LYS A 17 1.50 1.11 -13.76
CA LYS A 17 0.29 1.94 -13.82
C LYS A 17 -0.98 1.09 -13.94
N LYS A 18 -0.95 0.04 -14.75
CA LYS A 18 -2.07 -0.91 -14.92
C LYS A 18 -2.39 -1.62 -13.61
N TRP A 19 -1.36 -2.16 -12.94
CA TRP A 19 -1.53 -2.79 -11.63
C TRP A 19 -2.09 -1.81 -10.60
N ALA A 20 -1.50 -0.61 -10.50
CA ALA A 20 -1.94 0.43 -9.56
C ALA A 20 -3.39 0.89 -9.81
N THR A 21 -3.83 0.92 -11.07
CA THR A 21 -5.20 1.27 -11.45
C THR A 21 -6.20 0.22 -10.96
N ALA A 22 -5.89 -1.07 -11.12
CA ALA A 22 -6.72 -2.16 -10.59
C ALA A 22 -6.79 -2.11 -9.05
N ALA A 23 -5.63 -1.94 -8.40
CA ALA A 23 -5.55 -1.79 -6.96
C ALA A 23 -6.35 -0.59 -6.44
N GLN A 24 -6.29 0.56 -7.13
CA GLN A 24 -7.07 1.76 -6.77
C GLN A 24 -8.59 1.51 -6.86
N LYS A 25 -9.05 0.81 -7.89
CA LYS A 25 -10.47 0.48 -8.06
C LYS A 25 -10.96 -0.38 -6.90
N PHE A 26 -10.21 -1.41 -6.54
CA PHE A 26 -10.51 -2.24 -5.36
C PHE A 26 -10.48 -1.43 -4.07
N ALA A 27 -9.42 -0.64 -3.86
CA ALA A 27 -9.21 0.18 -2.68
C ALA A 27 -10.39 1.15 -2.44
N SER A 28 -10.94 1.73 -3.51
CA SER A 28 -12.10 2.62 -3.43
C SER A 28 -13.35 1.92 -2.88
N GLY A 29 -13.58 0.65 -3.25
CA GLY A 29 -14.66 -0.17 -2.72
C GLY A 29 -14.39 -0.64 -1.29
N ALA A 30 -13.16 -1.12 -1.02
CA ALA A 30 -12.75 -1.56 0.31
C ALA A 30 -12.85 -0.42 1.34
N ALA A 31 -12.46 0.79 0.95
CA ALA A 31 -12.57 1.98 1.78
C ALA A 31 -14.02 2.40 2.06
N GLN A 32 -15.02 1.85 1.36
CA GLN A 32 -16.44 2.08 1.62
C GLN A 32 -17.08 0.96 2.46
N ASN A 33 -16.43 -0.20 2.57
CA ASN A 33 -16.92 -1.35 3.34
C ASN A 33 -16.98 -1.01 4.85
N PRO A 34 -18.15 -1.14 5.51
CA PRO A 34 -18.30 -0.77 6.92
C PRO A 34 -17.38 -1.54 7.88
N ALA A 35 -17.24 -2.86 7.69
CA ALA A 35 -16.41 -3.70 8.57
C ALA A 35 -14.92 -3.37 8.41
N LEU A 36 -14.47 -3.10 7.18
CA LEU A 36 -13.09 -2.68 6.93
C LEU A 36 -12.82 -1.27 7.47
N LYS A 37 -13.77 -0.34 7.34
CA LYS A 37 -13.67 0.99 7.96
C LYS A 37 -13.53 0.90 9.47
N GLU A 38 -14.40 0.13 10.13
CA GLU A 38 -14.35 -0.05 11.58
C GLU A 38 -12.98 -0.59 12.03
N LYS A 39 -12.43 -1.54 11.29
CA LYS A 39 -11.12 -2.12 11.59
C LYS A 39 -9.95 -1.16 11.32
N TRP A 40 -9.97 -0.45 10.20
CA TRP A 40 -8.77 0.19 9.66
C TRP A 40 -8.77 1.72 9.66
N LEU A 41 -9.91 2.35 9.88
CA LEU A 41 -9.98 3.80 9.98
C LEU A 41 -9.50 4.23 11.37
N GLN A 42 -8.30 4.80 11.41
CA GLN A 42 -7.57 5.21 12.59
C GLN A 42 -7.39 6.74 12.58
N CYS A 43 -6.66 7.25 13.58
CA CYS A 43 -6.28 8.67 13.66
C CYS A 43 -7.50 9.59 13.55
N GLU A 44 -8.48 9.40 14.45
CA GLU A 44 -9.71 10.21 14.49
C GLU A 44 -10.48 10.27 13.15
N GLY A 45 -10.39 9.21 12.34
CA GLY A 45 -11.07 9.18 11.04
C GLY A 45 -10.23 9.68 9.86
N THR A 46 -8.98 10.07 10.08
CA THR A 46 -8.16 10.75 9.06
C THR A 46 -7.18 9.84 8.33
N TRP A 47 -7.00 8.59 8.78
CA TRP A 47 -6.13 7.62 8.11
C TRP A 47 -6.74 6.23 8.08
N TYR A 48 -6.99 5.73 6.87
CA TYR A 48 -7.28 4.32 6.65
C TYR A 48 -5.96 3.57 6.48
N VAL A 49 -5.57 2.79 7.48
CA VAL A 49 -4.27 2.09 7.49
C VAL A 49 -4.25 0.93 6.49
N GLY A 50 -5.32 0.13 6.49
CA GLY A 50 -5.59 -0.91 5.51
C GLY A 50 -4.48 -1.92 5.23
N VAL A 51 -3.80 -2.41 6.28
CA VAL A 51 -2.92 -3.58 6.17
C VAL A 51 -3.76 -4.79 5.74
N ASP A 52 -3.27 -5.60 4.82
CA ASP A 52 -3.92 -6.82 4.31
C ASP A 52 -5.25 -6.63 3.60
N VAL A 53 -5.57 -5.39 3.23
CA VAL A 53 -6.84 -5.10 2.57
C VAL A 53 -6.80 -5.52 1.11
N LEU A 54 -5.70 -5.28 0.38
CA LEU A 54 -5.58 -5.73 -1.01
C LEU A 54 -5.08 -7.19 -1.03
N PRO A 55 -5.87 -8.15 -1.53
CA PRO A 55 -5.50 -9.56 -1.54
C PRO A 55 -4.57 -9.88 -2.73
N SER A 56 -3.44 -9.18 -2.84
CA SER A 56 -2.38 -9.60 -3.76
C SER A 56 -1.69 -10.85 -3.23
N ASP A 57 -1.26 -11.73 -4.13
CA ASP A 57 -0.56 -12.96 -3.76
C ASP A 57 0.93 -12.72 -3.42
N GLU A 58 1.64 -13.82 -3.21
CA GLU A 58 3.06 -13.87 -2.82
C GLU A 58 4.02 -13.29 -3.87
N ASP A 59 3.57 -13.18 -5.13
CA ASP A 59 4.29 -12.54 -6.24
C ASP A 59 3.76 -11.11 -6.50
N GLY A 60 2.82 -10.64 -5.67
CA GLY A 60 2.20 -9.33 -5.80
C GLY A 60 1.13 -9.26 -6.88
N ARG A 61 0.73 -10.39 -7.48
CA ARG A 61 -0.33 -10.42 -8.48
C ARG A 61 -1.68 -10.10 -7.85
N PHE A 62 -2.50 -9.33 -8.55
CA PHE A 62 -3.83 -8.95 -8.09
C PHE A 62 -4.83 -8.96 -9.25
N GLU A 63 -5.98 -9.63 -9.07
CA GLU A 63 -7.01 -9.81 -10.10
C GLU A 63 -6.44 -10.27 -11.47
N GLY A 64 -5.46 -11.17 -11.43
CA GLY A 64 -4.81 -11.71 -12.64
C GLY A 64 -3.75 -10.78 -13.26
N ILE A 65 -3.60 -9.55 -12.77
CA ILE A 65 -2.58 -8.58 -13.21
C ILE A 65 -1.31 -8.78 -12.38
N GLU A 66 -0.21 -9.09 -13.05
CA GLU A 66 1.10 -9.27 -12.43
C GLU A 66 1.67 -7.93 -11.99
N LEU A 67 2.38 -7.92 -10.85
CA LEU A 67 3.22 -6.80 -10.47
C LEU A 67 4.50 -6.87 -11.31
N ALA A 68 4.50 -6.22 -12.48
CA ALA A 68 5.59 -6.25 -13.44
C ALA A 68 6.29 -4.88 -13.59
N GLY A 69 7.43 -4.88 -14.29
CA GLY A 69 8.22 -3.69 -14.56
C GLY A 69 9.38 -3.48 -13.57
N PRO A 70 10.09 -2.35 -13.69
CA PRO A 70 11.42 -2.19 -13.10
C PRO A 70 11.43 -2.21 -11.57
N ALA A 71 10.31 -1.85 -10.92
CA ALA A 71 10.17 -1.99 -9.47
C ALA A 71 10.11 -3.46 -9.03
N SER A 72 9.36 -4.31 -9.77
CA SER A 72 9.28 -5.74 -9.50
C SER A 72 10.60 -6.45 -9.79
N GLU A 73 11.26 -6.09 -10.91
CA GLU A 73 12.59 -6.59 -11.25
C GLU A 73 13.61 -6.27 -10.14
N LEU A 74 13.56 -5.05 -9.57
CA LEU A 74 14.40 -4.69 -8.44
C LEU A 74 14.09 -5.55 -7.21
N ILE A 75 12.82 -5.75 -6.88
CA ILE A 75 12.39 -6.60 -5.76
C ILE A 75 12.92 -8.02 -5.93
N GLN A 76 12.80 -8.59 -7.13
CA GLN A 76 13.29 -9.94 -7.45
C GLN A 76 14.82 -10.03 -7.46
N SER A 77 15.51 -8.93 -7.79
CA SER A 77 16.98 -8.87 -7.78
C SER A 77 17.60 -8.95 -6.38
N VAL A 78 16.80 -8.72 -5.33
CA VAL A 78 17.20 -8.87 -3.94
C VAL A 78 16.54 -10.11 -3.35
N ALA A 79 17.27 -10.88 -2.53
CA ALA A 79 16.71 -12.06 -1.90
C ALA A 79 15.66 -11.65 -0.84
N THR A 80 14.38 -11.62 -1.22
CA THR A 80 13.26 -11.32 -0.32
C THR A 80 12.55 -12.58 0.14
N LYS A 81 11.74 -12.44 1.20
CA LYS A 81 10.65 -13.38 1.49
C LYS A 81 9.51 -13.18 0.47
N PRO A 82 8.53 -14.10 0.40
CA PRO A 82 7.28 -13.86 -0.31
C PRO A 82 6.68 -12.49 0.02
N LEU A 83 6.06 -11.85 -0.98
CA LEU A 83 5.39 -10.58 -0.76
C LEU A 83 4.18 -10.79 0.16
N HIS A 84 4.00 -9.84 1.07
CA HIS A 84 2.80 -9.75 1.88
C HIS A 84 1.67 -9.15 1.05
N PRO A 85 0.38 -9.46 1.34
CA PRO A 85 -0.74 -8.74 0.74
C PRO A 85 -0.54 -7.23 0.80
N ALA A 86 -0.75 -6.54 -0.32
CA ALA A 86 -0.43 -5.14 -0.42
C ALA A 86 -1.34 -4.29 0.49
N GLN A 87 -0.75 -3.24 1.04
CA GLN A 87 -1.46 -2.32 1.91
C GLN A 87 -2.26 -1.29 1.09
N VAL A 88 -3.49 -1.00 1.55
CA VAL A 88 -4.29 0.14 1.06
C VAL A 88 -4.24 1.24 2.11
N SER A 89 -3.41 2.26 1.88
CA SER A 89 -3.26 3.41 2.80
C SER A 89 -3.91 4.65 2.19
N ILE A 90 -4.93 5.21 2.86
CA ILE A 90 -5.68 6.38 2.38
C ILE A 90 -5.68 7.46 3.45
N LEU A 91 -5.25 8.67 3.07
CA LEU A 91 -5.32 9.85 3.92
C LEU A 91 -6.58 10.65 3.59
N TYR A 92 -7.29 11.06 4.63
CA TYR A 92 -8.44 11.97 4.54
C TYR A 92 -8.07 13.36 5.09
N PRO A 93 -8.81 14.42 4.70
CA PRO A 93 -8.57 15.76 5.21
C PRO A 93 -8.49 15.82 6.74
N GLY A 94 -7.52 16.58 7.25
CA GLY A 94 -7.27 16.72 8.69
C GLY A 94 -6.18 15.81 9.25
N TYR A 95 -5.62 14.89 8.44
CA TYR A 95 -4.41 14.15 8.79
C TYR A 95 -3.17 15.07 8.88
N PRO A 96 -2.19 14.81 9.77
CA PRO A 96 -2.16 13.73 10.77
C PRO A 96 -3.01 14.03 12.02
N LYS A 97 -3.48 12.95 12.67
CA LYS A 97 -4.14 12.97 13.97
C LYS A 97 -3.61 11.86 14.87
N PRO A 98 -3.67 12.02 16.20
CA PRO A 98 -3.18 10.99 17.12
C PRO A 98 -3.92 9.67 16.92
N ARG A 99 -3.18 8.56 16.99
CA ARG A 99 -3.80 7.24 17.05
C ARG A 99 -4.33 6.96 18.45
N GLN A 100 -5.38 6.14 18.56
CA GLN A 100 -5.83 5.68 19.87
C GLN A 100 -4.70 4.96 20.61
N GLY A 101 -4.40 5.41 21.83
CA GLY A 101 -3.30 4.88 22.66
C GLY A 101 -1.95 5.55 22.44
N GLU A 102 -1.85 6.49 21.49
CA GLU A 102 -0.64 7.29 21.27
C GLU A 102 -0.49 8.37 22.35
N THR A 103 0.73 8.55 22.85
CA THR A 103 1.02 9.64 23.79
C THR A 103 1.28 10.94 23.04
N LYS A 104 1.18 12.08 23.73
CA LYS A 104 1.50 13.39 23.14
C LYS A 104 2.92 13.49 22.56
N ALA A 105 3.87 12.68 23.03
CA ALA A 105 5.24 12.67 22.52
C ALA A 105 5.43 11.69 21.35
N GLY A 106 4.47 10.80 21.11
CA GLY A 106 4.45 9.88 19.97
C GLY A 106 3.80 10.48 18.73
N PHE A 107 3.03 11.55 18.90
CA PHE A 107 2.44 12.36 17.83
C PHE A 107 3.38 13.53 17.47
#